data_AF-A0A953PZV0-F1
#
_entry.id   AF-A0A953PZV0-F1
#
_cell.length_a   1.000
_cell.length_b   1.000
_cell.length_c   1.000
_cell.angle_alpha   90.00
_cell.angle_beta   90.00
_cell.angle_gamma   90.00
#
_symmetry.space_group_name_H-M   'P 1'
#
loop_
_entity.id
_entity.type
_entity.pdbx_description
1 polymer ?
#
loop_
_entity_poly.entity_id
_entity_poly.type
_entity_poly.pdbx_seq_one_letter_code
_entity_poly.pdbx_strand_id
1 'polypeptide(L)' 'MPDVDEAEREPLYCPRCQEEVSDPLVCGDCGAVLCRRCGTPLEKIDELGIG' A
#
# COMPACT_ATOMS: atom_id res chain seq x y z
N MET A 1 2.85 25.01 13.26
CA MET A 1 2.09 24.47 12.11
C MET A 1 2.71 23.11 11.85
N PRO A 2 2.12 22.01 12.35
CA PRO A 2 2.65 20.69 12.01
C PRO A 2 2.32 20.42 10.54
N ASP A 3 3.34 20.00 9.83
CA ASP A 3 3.32 19.54 8.45
C ASP A 3 2.35 18.34 8.37
N VAL A 4 1.12 18.57 7.93
CA VAL A 4 0.12 17.51 7.68
C VAL A 4 0.06 17.23 6.18
N ASP A 5 1.24 17.08 5.57
CA ASP A 5 1.39 16.54 4.23
C ASP A 5 2.34 15.33 4.25
N GLU A 6 2.46 14.65 5.39
CA GLU A 6 2.54 13.20 5.38
C GLU A 6 1.15 12.70 4.97
N ALA A 7 0.85 12.85 3.67
CA ALA A 7 -0.23 12.12 3.03
C ALA A 7 -0.03 10.67 3.47
N GLU A 8 -0.96 10.21 4.30
CA GLU A 8 -1.04 8.92 4.96
C GLU A 8 -1.02 7.81 3.89
N ARG A 9 0.15 7.59 3.28
CA ARG A 9 0.43 6.42 2.48
C ARG A 9 0.63 5.31 3.50
N GLU A 10 -0.49 4.80 3.98
CA GLU A 10 -0.58 3.60 4.79
C GLU A 10 0.45 2.60 4.22
N PRO A 11 1.40 2.10 5.02
CA PRO A 11 2.42 1.21 4.52
C PRO A 11 1.73 -0.02 3.91
N LEU A 12 1.97 -0.22 2.62
CA LEU A 12 1.41 -1.35 1.89
C LEU A 12 2.41 -2.49 1.92
N TYR A 13 1.92 -3.70 2.14
CA TYR A 13 2.77 -4.88 2.14
C TYR A 13 2.52 -5.73 0.90
N CYS A 14 3.61 -6.20 0.30
CA CYS A 14 3.54 -7.17 -0.77
C CYS A 14 3.74 -8.59 -0.23
N PRO A 15 2.71 -9.46 -0.18
CA PRO A 15 2.86 -10.82 0.34
C PRO A 15 3.76 -11.70 -0.54
N ARG A 16 3.92 -11.37 -1.83
CA ARG A 16 4.78 -12.12 -2.75
C ARG A 16 6.26 -11.78 -2.61
N CYS A 17 6.56 -10.49 -2.46
CA CYS A 17 7.93 -10.03 -2.24
C CYS A 17 8.32 -10.09 -0.76
N GLN A 18 7.32 -10.19 0.13
CA GLN A 18 7.46 -10.12 1.58
C GLN A 18 8.15 -8.83 2.03
N GLU A 19 7.78 -7.71 1.41
CA GLU A 19 8.39 -6.41 1.63
C GLU A 19 7.32 -5.31 1.74
N GLU A 20 7.67 -4.24 2.42
CA GLU A 20 6.91 -2.98 2.43
C GLU A 20 7.14 -2.23 1.12
N VAL A 21 6.05 -1.74 0.52
CA VAL A 21 6.02 -1.05 -0.76
C VAL A 21 5.52 0.37 -0.56
N SER A 22 6.43 1.33 -0.58
CA SER A 22 6.12 2.76 -0.46
C SER A 22 5.64 3.41 -1.76
N ASP A 23 5.85 2.73 -2.90
CA ASP A 23 5.53 3.20 -4.25
C ASP A 23 4.68 2.16 -5.00
N PRO A 24 3.40 2.04 -4.64
CA PRO A 24 2.49 1.10 -5.28
C PRO A 24 2.04 1.59 -6.66
N LEU A 25 1.71 0.66 -7.56
CA LEU A 25 1.07 0.97 -8.83
C LEU A 25 -0.44 0.82 -8.69
N VAL A 26 -1.22 1.80 -9.14
CA VAL A 26 -2.67 1.67 -9.24
C VAL A 26 -3.03 1.24 -10.66
N CYS A 27 -3.72 0.11 -10.77
CA CYS A 27 -4.33 -0.36 -12.01
C CYS A 27 -5.35 0.68 -12.49
N GLY A 28 -5.10 1.31 -13.64
CA GLY A 28 -6.02 2.32 -14.19
C GLY A 28 -7.40 1.77 -14.57
N ASP A 29 -7.45 0.51 -15.00
CA ASP A 29 -8.69 -0.15 -15.45
C ASP A 29 -9.57 -0.65 -14.30
N CYS A 30 -8.93 -1.09 -13.22
CA CYS A 30 -9.57 -1.83 -12.14
C CYS A 30 -9.48 -1.15 -10.77
N GLY A 31 -8.67 -0.11 -10.63
CA GLY A 31 -8.42 0.60 -9.37
C GLY A 31 -7.62 -0.20 -8.33
N ALA A 32 -7.20 -1.43 -8.67
CA ALA A 32 -6.44 -2.28 -7.76
C ALA A 32 -5.03 -1.73 -7.51
N VAL A 33 -4.59 -1.78 -6.26
CA VAL A 33 -3.25 -1.37 -5.84
C VAL A 33 -2.31 -2.57 -5.93
N LEU A 34 -1.24 -2.45 -6.71
CA LEU A 34 -0.37 -3.54 -7.14
C LEU A 34 1.10 -3.23 -6.82
N CYS A 35 1.88 -4.27 -6.55
CA CYS A 35 3.31 -4.15 -6.36
C CYS A 35 3.97 -3.76 -7.68
N ARG A 36 4.75 -2.69 -7.68
CA ARG A 36 5.52 -2.24 -8.85
C ARG A 36 6.54 -3.25 -9.39
N ARG A 37 7.00 -4.19 -8.55
CA ARG A 37 8.00 -5.20 -8.96
C ARG A 37 7.38 -6.45 -9.56
N CYS A 38 6.33 -6.98 -8.92
CA CYS A 38 5.80 -8.30 -9.23
C CYS A 38 4.35 -8.29 -9.74
N GLY A 39 3.67 -7.14 -9.72
CA GLY A 39 2.28 -7.00 -10.16
C GLY A 39 1.27 -7.72 -9.26
N THR A 40 1.66 -8.13 -8.05
CA THR A 40 0.74 -8.77 -7.09
C THR A 40 -0.06 -7.68 -6.37
N PRO A 41 -1.37 -7.85 -6.13
CA PRO A 41 -2.15 -6.91 -5.34
C PRO A 41 -1.54 -6.75 -3.95
N LEU A 42 -1.39 -5.50 -3.52
CA LEU A 42 -0.86 -5.17 -2.21
C LEU A 42 -1.97 -5.20 -1.17
N GLU A 43 -1.61 -5.64 0.02
CA GLU A 43 -2.49 -5.60 1.17
C GLU A 43 -2.18 -4.35 1.99
N LYS A 44 -3.23 -3.67 2.47
CA LYS A 44 -3.06 -2.64 3.47
C LYS A 44 -2.66 -3.31 4.77
N ILE A 45 -1.63 -2.79 5.43
CA ILE A 45 -1.38 -3.12 6.82
C ILE A 45 -2.43 -2.34 7.62
N ASP A 46 -3.61 -2.94 7.80
CA ASP A 46 -4.63 -2.38 8.67
C ASP A 46 -4.15 -2.58 10.11
N GLU A 47 -3.61 -1.52 10.70
CA GLU A 47 -3.33 -1.46 12.13
C GLU A 47 -4.66 -1.27 12.87
N LEU A 48 -5.10 -2.28 13.64
CA LEU A 48 -6.29 -2.34 14.52
C LEU A 48 -7.60 -2.93 13.95
N GLY A 49 -7.63 -4.26 13.88
CA GLY A 49 -8.82 -5.04 14.27
C GLY A 49 -8.93 -5.18 15.79
N ILE A 50 -9.33 -4.11 16.51
CA ILE A 50 -9.87 -4.26 17.88
C ILE A 50 -11.40 -4.34 17.76
N GLY A 51 -11.95 -5.53 18.00
CA GLY A 51 -13.38 -5.79 18.09
C GLY A 51 -13.66 -7.09 18.82
#